data_AF-A0A7W1X8H0-F1
#
_entry.id   AF-A0A7W1X8H0-F1
#
_cell.length_a   1.000
_cell.length_b   1.000
_cell.length_c   1.000
_cell.angle_alpha   90.00
_cell.angle_beta   90.00
_cell.angle_gamma   90.00
#
_symmetry.space_group_name_H-M   'P 1'
#
loop_
_entity.id
_entity.type
_entity.pdbx_description
1 polymer ?
#
loop_
_entity_poly.entity_id
_entity_poly.type
_entity_poly.pdbx_seq_one_letter_code
_entity_poly.pdbx_strand_id
1 'polypeptide(L)' 'MQNRIREIRKAKGLTQHQLAFLFHEPLHPTVISRWERGVSSPSSENLFELARILEVKPDELFIETDSQS' A
#
# COMPACT_ATOMS: atom_id res chain seq x y z
N MET A 1 -5.82 -8.80 10.07
CA MET A 1 -5.69 -8.22 8.71
C MET A 1 -4.22 -7.99 8.46
N GLN A 2 -3.65 -8.72 7.50
CA GLN A 2 -2.25 -8.59 7.12
C GLN A 2 -2.13 -7.57 5.98
N ASN A 3 -1.28 -6.57 6.17
CA ASN A 3 -0.99 -5.55 5.16
C ASN A 3 0.05 -6.09 4.16
N ARG A 4 -0.29 -6.06 2.87
CA ARG A 4 0.56 -6.56 1.77
C ARG A 4 1.22 -5.46 0.94
N ILE A 5 0.99 -4.18 1.26
CA ILE A 5 1.51 -3.03 0.50
C ILE A 5 3.02 -3.14 0.28
N ARG A 6 3.78 -3.50 1.32
CA ARG A 6 5.24 -3.63 1.24
C ARG A 6 5.67 -4.74 0.28
N GLU A 7 5.00 -5.89 0.35
CA GLU A 7 5.28 -7.06 -0.48
C GLU A 7 5.03 -6.72 -1.95
N ILE A 8 3.84 -6.20 -2.25
CA ILE A 8 3.41 -5.86 -3.61
C ILE A 8 4.31 -4.75 -4.19
N ARG A 9 4.61 -3.70 -3.42
CA ARG A 9 5.53 -2.64 -3.85
C ARG A 9 6.90 -3.20 -4.22
N LYS A 10 7.46 -4.09 -3.38
CA LYS A 10 8.77 -4.71 -3.66
C LYS A 10 8.73 -5.62 -4.89
N ALA A 11 7.63 -6.35 -5.11
CA ALA A 11 7.44 -7.15 -6.32
C ALA A 11 7.42 -6.30 -7.60
N LYS A 12 6.94 -5.05 -7.52
CA LYS A 12 7.02 -4.05 -8.59
C LYS A 12 8.40 -3.38 -8.72
N GLY A 13 9.39 -3.73 -7.89
CA GLY A 13 10.72 -3.11 -7.92
C GLY A 13 10.76 -1.65 -7.46
N LEU A 14 9.70 -1.17 -6.81
CA LEU A 14 9.57 0.23 -6.40
C LEU A 14 10.15 0.46 -5.00
N THR A 15 10.83 1.58 -4.81
CA THR A 15 11.14 2.12 -3.47
C THR A 15 9.93 2.82 -2.85
N GLN A 16 9.93 3.07 -1.54
CA GLN A 16 8.87 3.86 -0.89
C GLN A 16 8.78 5.28 -1.47
N HIS A 17 9.93 5.87 -1.84
CA HIS A 17 10.00 7.19 -2.45
C HIS A 17 9.37 7.21 -3.84
N GLN A 18 9.74 6.23 -4.69
CA GLN A 18 9.14 6.11 -6.02
C GLN A 18 7.63 5.87 -5.94
N LEU A 19 7.17 4.99 -5.05
CA LEU A 19 5.74 4.76 -4.88
C LEU A 19 5.00 6.04 -4.47
N ALA A 20 5.55 6.81 -3.51
CA ALA A 20 4.93 8.04 -3.04
C ALA A 20 4.82 9.11 -4.14
N PHE A 21 5.79 9.14 -5.06
CA PHE A 21 5.82 10.07 -6.18
C PHE A 21 4.91 9.68 -7.36
N LEU A 22 4.44 8.43 -7.41
CA LEU A 22 3.53 7.94 -8.45
C LEU A 22 2.06 8.31 -8.19
N PHE A 23 1.74 8.85 -7.02
CA PHE A 23 0.41 9.42 -6.74
C PHE A 23 0.21 10.70 -7.55
N HIS A 24 -1.02 10.95 -7.97
CA HIS A 24 -1.46 12.19 -8.62
C HIS A 24 -1.08 13.42 -7.80
N GLU A 25 -1.30 13.36 -6.48
CA GLU A 25 -0.70 14.28 -5.52
C GLU A 25 0.47 13.58 -4.82
N PRO A 26 1.73 13.96 -5.11
CA PRO A 26 2.89 13.30 -4.53
C PRO A 26 2.87 13.31 -3.00
N LEU A 27 3.03 12.13 -2.42
CA LEU A 27 3.04 11.95 -0.97
C LEU A 27 4.45 12.00 -0.41
N HIS A 28 4.58 12.25 0.89
CA HIS A 28 5.85 12.06 1.58
C HIS A 28 6.15 10.55 1.76
N PRO A 29 7.38 10.04 1.51
CA PRO A 29 7.71 8.61 1.63
C PRO A 29 7.40 7.99 3.01
N THR A 30 7.43 8.82 4.07
CA THR A 30 7.03 8.42 5.42
C THR A 30 5.57 7.97 5.49
N VAL A 31 4.68 8.51 4.66
CA VAL A 31 3.28 8.08 4.57
C VAL A 31 3.21 6.62 4.15
N ILE A 32 3.89 6.25 3.06
CA ILE A 32 4.01 4.86 2.59
C ILE A 32 4.59 3.96 3.70
N SER A 33 5.65 4.40 4.36
CA SER A 33 6.28 3.65 5.47
C SER A 33 5.34 3.44 6.66
N ARG A 34 4.46 4.40 6.97
CA ARG A 34 3.46 4.26 8.03
C ARG A 34 2.37 3.28 7.63
N TRP A 35 1.90 3.33 6.37
CA TRP A 35 0.95 2.35 5.83
C TRP A 35 1.51 0.95 5.89
N GLU A 36 2.71 0.71 5.36
CA GLU A 36 3.36 -0.62 5.36
C GLU A 36 3.55 -1.23 6.75
N ARG A 37 3.70 -0.39 7.79
CA ARG A 37 3.86 -0.81 9.18
C ARG A 37 2.55 -0.88 9.96
N GLY A 38 1.42 -0.55 9.34
CA GLY A 38 0.11 -0.48 10.01
C GLY A 38 -0.01 0.64 11.04
N VAL A 39 0.89 1.64 11.02
CA VAL A 39 0.85 2.80 11.94
C VAL A 39 -0.32 3.73 11.59
N SER A 40 -0.70 3.76 10.32
CA SER A 40 -1.89 4.46 9.83
C SER A 40 -2.42 3.71 8.60
N SER A 41 -3.68 3.98 8.24
CA SER A 41 -4.30 3.43 7.03
C SER A 41 -4.43 4.52 5.96
N PRO A 42 -4.40 4.16 4.66
CA PRO A 42 -4.74 5.10 3.60
C PRO A 42 -6.21 5.52 3.70
N SER A 43 -6.53 6.74 3.25
CA SER A 43 -7.92 7.13 2.98
C SER A 43 -8.49 6.29 1.83
N SER A 44 -9.81 6.29 1.64
CA SER A 44 -10.44 5.56 0.52
C SER A 44 -9.86 5.98 -0.83
N GLU A 45 -9.67 7.28 -1.05
CA GLU A 45 -9.05 7.81 -2.28
C GLU A 45 -7.62 7.28 -2.48
N ASN A 46 -6.76 7.41 -1.46
CA ASN A 46 -5.39 6.90 -1.49
C ASN A 46 -5.35 5.38 -1.66
N LEU A 47 -6.33 4.65 -1.13
CA LEU A 47 -6.43 3.21 -1.27
C LEU A 47 -6.67 2.81 -2.73
N PHE A 48 -7.62 3.44 -3.40
CA PHE A 48 -7.91 3.17 -4.81
C PHE A 48 -6.76 3.59 -5.72
N GLU A 49 -6.09 4.69 -5.40
CA GLU A 49 -4.90 5.12 -6.13
C GLU A 49 -3.71 4.18 -5.93
N LEU A 50 -3.45 3.78 -4.70
CA LEU A 50 -2.42 2.80 -4.37
C LEU A 50 -2.65 1.48 -5.11
N ALA A 51 -3.89 0.99 -5.13
CA ALA A 51 -4.27 -0.21 -5.87
C ALA A 51 -4.02 -0.07 -7.38
N ARG A 52 -4.34 1.10 -7.95
CA ARG A 52 -4.07 1.41 -9.37
C ARG A 52 -2.58 1.43 -9.68
N ILE A 53 -1.77 2.14 -8.89
CA ILE A 53 -0.31 2.24 -9.08
C ILE A 53 0.36 0.86 -8.95
N LEU A 54 -0.11 0.06 -8.00
CA LEU A 54 0.40 -1.29 -7.77
C LEU A 54 -0.23 -2.34 -8.69
N GLU A 55 -1.16 -1.95 -9.56
CA GLU A 55 -1.88 -2.82 -10.52
C GLU A 55 -2.52 -4.05 -9.86
N VAL A 56 -3.17 -3.85 -8.72
CA VAL A 56 -3.88 -4.87 -7.94
C VAL A 56 -5.28 -4.36 -7.57
N LYS A 57 -6.15 -5.25 -7.08
CA LYS A 57 -7.41 -4.80 -6.48
C LYS A 57 -7.21 -4.26 -5.06
N PRO A 58 -8.06 -3.34 -4.58
CA PRO A 58 -7.96 -2.80 -3.21
C PRO A 58 -7.99 -3.88 -2.12
N ASP A 59 -8.77 -4.96 -2.32
CA ASP A 59 -8.84 -6.11 -1.40
C ASP A 59 -7.52 -6.89 -1.30
N GLU A 60 -6.68 -6.88 -2.34
CA GLU A 60 -5.38 -7.57 -2.31
C GLU A 60 -4.34 -6.87 -1.43
N LEU A 61 -4.55 -5.58 -1.14
CA LEU A 61 -3.66 -4.78 -0.28
C LEU A 61 -3.77 -5.19 1.19
N PHE A 62 -4.91 -5.76 1.59
CA PHE A 62 -5.22 -6.12 2.96
C PHE A 62 -5.96 -7.46 3.01
N ILE A 63 -5.25 -8.53 3.33
CA ILE A 63 -5.90 -9.83 3.51
C ILE A 63 -6.41 -9.95 4.94
N GLU A 64 -7.63 -10.46 5.11
CA GLU A 64 -8.05 -10.94 6.41
C GLU A 64 -7.15 -12.11 6.79
N THR A 65 -6.51 -11.98 7.95
CA THR A 65 -5.73 -13.09 8.49
C THR A 65 -6.77 -13.98 9.11
N ASP A 66 -7.31 -14.91 8.32
CA ASP A 66 -8.10 -16.00 8.88
C ASP A 66 -7.12 -16.78 9.76
N SER A 67 -7.23 -16.58 11.08
CA SER A 67 -6.59 -17.43 12.07
C SER A 67 -7.29 -18.79 11.98
N GLN A 68 -6.97 -19.55 10.95
CA GLN A 68 -7.32 -20.96 10.88
C GLN A 68 -6.39 -21.71 11.82
N SER A 69 -6.98 -22.11 12.96
CA SER A 69 -6.61 -23.20 13.88
C SER A 69 -5.46 -22.97 14.87
#